data_AF-A0A957CST9-F1
#
_entry.id   AF-A0A957CST9-F1
#
_cell.length_a   1.000
_cell.length_b   1.000
_cell.length_c   1.000
_cell.angle_alpha   90.00
_cell.angle_beta   90.00
_cell.angle_gamma   90.00
#
_symmetry.space_group_name_H-M   'P 1'
#
loop_
_entity.id
_entity.type
_entity.pdbx_description
1 polymer ?
#
loop_
_entity_poly.entity_id
_entity_poly.type
_entity_poly.pdbx_seq_one_letter_code
_entity_poly.pdbx_strand_id
1 'polypeptide(L)'
;DGPGVPEEDKERIFEKFSQVRGTERRGAGLGLTFCKMVTEAHNGLLTVSKSQLGGALFEMKLPIPLQPSIEADTSMDLSDIDLTLKAS
;
A
#
# COMPACT_ATOMS: atom_id res chain seq x y z
N ASP A 1 -18.42 -14.09 -4.67
CA ASP A 1 -19.45 -13.84 -5.71
C ASP A 1 -20.52 -12.90 -5.17
N GLY A 2 -20.23 -11.59 -5.18
CA GLY A 2 -21.21 -10.55 -4.86
C GLY A 2 -21.79 -9.91 -6.13
N PRO A 3 -22.74 -8.98 -6.02
CA PRO A 3 -23.28 -8.26 -7.18
C PRO A 3 -22.26 -7.37 -7.89
N GLY A 4 -21.14 -7.06 -7.23
CA GLY A 4 -20.13 -6.11 -7.73
C GLY A 4 -20.47 -4.68 -7.31
N VAL A 5 -19.80 -3.71 -7.95
CA VAL A 5 -20.09 -2.28 -7.78
C VAL A 5 -20.62 -1.76 -9.12
N PRO A 6 -21.81 -1.13 -9.18
CA PRO A 6 -22.31 -0.45 -10.36
C PRO A 6 -21.32 0.60 -10.88
N GLU A 7 -21.25 0.81 -12.19
CA GLU A 7 -20.30 1.76 -12.80
C GLU A 7 -20.48 3.17 -12.22
N GLU A 8 -21.72 3.60 -12.02
CA GLU A 8 -22.09 4.89 -11.46
C GLU A 8 -21.65 5.09 -10.00
N ASP A 9 -21.39 4.01 -9.27
CA ASP A 9 -21.01 4.06 -7.86
C ASP A 9 -19.50 3.88 -7.66
N LYS A 10 -18.73 3.49 -8.69
CA LYS A 10 -17.28 3.17 -8.55
C LYS A 10 -16.43 4.30 -7.97
N GLU A 11 -16.74 5.54 -8.30
CA GLU A 11 -16.02 6.69 -7.72
C GLU A 11 -16.56 7.02 -6.33
N ARG A 12 -17.88 6.95 -6.18
CA ARG A 12 -18.60 7.35 -4.96
C ARG A 12 -18.35 6.42 -3.79
N ILE A 13 -18.11 5.11 -4.01
CA ILE A 13 -17.85 4.14 -2.92
C ILE A 13 -16.61 4.45 -2.06
N PHE A 14 -15.72 5.34 -2.54
CA PHE A 14 -14.56 5.78 -1.77
C PHE A 14 -14.81 7.07 -1.00
N GLU A 15 -15.95 7.74 -1.21
CA GLU A 15 -16.34 8.94 -0.47
C GLU A 15 -16.76 8.59 0.96
N LYS A 16 -16.53 9.53 1.88
CA LYS A 16 -16.91 9.36 3.28
C LYS A 16 -18.42 9.12 3.39
N PHE A 17 -18.80 8.10 4.16
CA PHE A 17 -20.20 7.76 4.43
C PHE A 17 -20.99 7.26 3.21
N SER A 18 -20.30 6.91 2.11
CA SER A 18 -20.94 6.31 0.95
C SER A 18 -21.36 4.87 1.24
N GLN A 19 -22.56 4.51 0.76
CA GLN A 19 -23.08 3.14 0.78
C GLN A 19 -23.70 2.86 -0.59
N VAL A 20 -23.41 1.68 -1.14
CA VAL A 20 -24.06 1.21 -2.37
C VAL A 20 -25.51 0.88 -2.03
N ARG A 21 -26.44 1.45 -2.80
CA ARG A 21 -27.89 1.26 -2.61
C ARG A 21 -28.23 -0.24 -2.67
N GLY A 22 -29.04 -0.72 -1.72
CA GLY A 22 -29.51 -2.11 -1.71
C GLY A 22 -28.60 -3.12 -0.99
N THR A 23 -27.55 -2.67 -0.29
CA THR A 23 -26.78 -3.54 0.61
C THR A 23 -27.32 -3.45 2.04
N GLU A 24 -27.89 -4.54 2.57
CA GLU A 24 -28.37 -4.62 3.97
C GLU A 24 -27.23 -4.63 5.02
N ARG A 25 -25.97 -4.54 4.58
CA ARG A 25 -24.82 -4.52 5.49
C ARG A 25 -24.67 -3.14 6.13
N ARG A 26 -25.08 -3.05 7.41
CA ARG A 26 -24.79 -1.93 8.30
C ARG A 26 -23.27 -1.72 8.43
N GLY A 27 -22.76 -0.70 7.77
CA GLY A 27 -21.41 -0.17 7.96
C GLY A 27 -21.43 1.34 7.77
N ALA A 28 -20.59 2.08 8.48
CA ALA A 28 -20.58 3.55 8.42
C ALA A 28 -20.10 4.13 7.07
N GLY A 29 -19.80 3.29 6.06
CA GLY A 29 -19.23 3.76 4.79
C GLY A 29 -17.83 4.36 4.95
N LEU A 30 -17.05 3.90 5.94
CA LEU A 30 -15.74 4.45 6.26
C LEU A 30 -14.57 3.57 5.81
N GLY A 31 -14.80 2.27 5.61
CA GLY A 31 -13.73 1.31 5.31
C GLY A 31 -13.00 1.64 4.01
N LEU A 32 -13.73 1.75 2.90
CA LEU A 32 -13.14 2.06 1.60
C LEU A 32 -12.57 3.47 1.52
N THR A 33 -13.18 4.43 2.21
CA THR A 33 -12.61 5.77 2.35
C THR A 33 -11.26 5.74 3.05
N PHE A 34 -11.13 4.95 4.13
CA PHE A 34 -9.87 4.79 4.83
C PHE A 34 -8.83 4.10 3.94
N CYS A 35 -9.20 3.05 3.21
CA CYS A 35 -8.32 2.42 2.23
C CYS A 35 -7.79 3.42 1.20
N LYS A 36 -8.67 4.24 0.60
CA LYS A 36 -8.26 5.28 -0.35
C LYS A 36 -7.29 6.28 0.29
N MET A 37 -7.60 6.79 1.49
CA MET A 37 -6.73 7.72 2.20
C MET A 37 -5.34 7.13 2.49
N VAL A 38 -5.28 5.88 2.95
CA VAL A 38 -4.00 5.21 3.23
C VAL A 38 -3.22 4.98 1.95
N THR A 39 -3.86 4.52 0.88
CA THR A 39 -3.21 4.31 -0.42
C THR A 39 -2.65 5.63 -0.98
N GLU A 40 -3.42 6.71 -0.96
CA GLU A 40 -3.00 8.04 -1.43
C GLU A 40 -1.85 8.61 -0.59
N ALA A 41 -1.87 8.40 0.74
CA ALA A 41 -0.79 8.80 1.63
C ALA A 41 0.55 8.10 1.32
N HIS A 42 0.50 6.92 0.70
CA HIS A 42 1.68 6.18 0.22
C HIS A 42 1.98 6.45 -1.27
N ASN A 43 1.42 7.50 -1.86
CA ASN A 43 1.53 7.82 -3.29
C ASN A 43 1.07 6.67 -4.21
N GLY A 44 0.15 5.85 -3.72
CA GLY A 44 -0.42 4.73 -4.44
C GLY A 44 -1.68 5.08 -5.21
N LEU A 45 -2.26 4.05 -5.81
CA LEU A 45 -3.54 4.10 -6.52
C LEU A 45 -4.45 2.95 -6.07
N LEU A 46 -5.69 3.27 -5.72
CA LEU A 46 -6.74 2.30 -5.40
C LEU A 46 -7.83 2.34 -6.48
N THR A 47 -8.15 1.20 -7.09
CA THR A 47 -9.19 1.08 -8.13
C THR A 47 -10.17 -0.04 -7.82
N VAL A 48 -11.34 0.02 -8.46
CA VAL A 48 -12.37 -1.02 -8.41
C VAL A 48 -12.81 -1.43 -9.82
N SER A 49 -12.90 -2.73 -10.06
CA SER A 49 -13.33 -3.30 -11.34
C SER A 49 -14.16 -4.57 -11.12
N LYS A 50 -14.62 -5.19 -12.20
CA LYS A 50 -15.35 -6.45 -12.14
C LYS A 50 -14.38 -7.62 -12.04
N SER A 51 -14.57 -8.50 -11.07
CA SER A 51 -13.79 -9.74 -10.96
C SER A 51 -14.23 -10.78 -11.99
N GLN A 52 -13.29 -11.58 -12.50
CA GLN A 52 -13.56 -12.71 -13.39
C GLN A 52 -14.41 -13.81 -12.72
N LEU A 53 -14.34 -13.90 -11.39
CA LEU A 53 -15.15 -14.82 -10.58
C LEU A 53 -16.52 -14.22 -10.21
N GLY A 54 -16.82 -13.00 -10.66
CA GLY A 54 -18.00 -12.24 -10.23
C GLY A 54 -17.74 -11.40 -8.98
N GLY A 55 -18.58 -10.40 -8.74
CA GLY A 55 -18.36 -9.40 -7.70
C GLY A 55 -17.35 -8.31 -8.08
N ALA A 56 -16.87 -7.60 -7.06
CA ALA A 56 -15.94 -6.48 -7.20
C ALA A 56 -14.50 -6.94 -6.95
N LEU A 57 -13.59 -6.47 -7.79
CA LEU A 57 -12.14 -6.57 -7.62
C LEU A 57 -11.62 -5.21 -7.18
N PHE A 58 -10.98 -5.16 -6.01
CA PHE A 58 -10.29 -3.97 -5.51
C PHE A 58 -8.79 -4.16 -5.71
N GLU A 59 -8.14 -3.23 -6.41
CA GLU A 59 -6.72 -3.29 -6.71
C GLU A 59 -5.99 -2.08 -6.12
N MET A 60 -4.94 -2.34 -5.35
CA MET A 60 -4.07 -1.32 -4.74
C MET A 60 -2.68 -1.42 -5.34
N LYS A 61 -2.16 -0.31 -5.87
CA LYS A 61 -0.78 -0.18 -6.37
C LYS A 61 -0.01 0.77 -5.48
N LEU A 62 1.15 0.34 -4.99
CA LEU A 62 2.03 1.16 -4.15
C LEU A 62 3.40 1.28 -4.84
N PRO A 63 4.02 2.47 -4.87
CA PRO A 63 5.40 2.63 -5.32
C PRO A 63 6.35 1.84 -4.42
N ILE A 64 7.31 1.15 -5.03
CA ILE A 64 8.42 0.51 -4.31
C ILE A 64 9.62 1.47 -4.42
N PRO A 65 10.13 2.01 -3.30
CA PRO A 65 11.32 2.85 -3.35
C PRO A 65 12.51 2.00 -3.82
N LEU A 66 13.23 2.49 -4.84
CA LEU A 66 14.56 1.95 -5.14
C LEU A 66 15.44 2.23 -3.94
N GLN A 67 15.77 1.19 -3.16
CA GLN A 67 16.85 1.31 -2.21
C GLN A 67 18.16 1.35 -3.01
N PRO A 68 18.99 2.39 -2.85
CA PRO A 68 20.35 2.32 -3.38
C PRO A 68 21.02 1.12 -2.71
N SER A 69 21.49 0.17 -3.52
CA SER A 69 22.36 -0.89 -3.04
C SER A 69 23.58 -0.24 -2.40
N ILE A 70 23.84 -0.53 -1.13
CA ILE A 70 25.07 -0.10 -0.46
C ILE A 70 26.22 -0.73 -1.26
N GLU A 71 26.96 0.10 -2.00
CA GLU A 71 28.26 -0.29 -2.51
C GLU A 71 29.12 -0.58 -1.28
N ALA A 72 29.55 -1.84 -1.14
CA ALA A 72 30.39 -2.26 -0.05
C ALA A 72 31.63 -1.36 -0.04
N ASP A 73 31.79 -0.59 1.01
CA ASP A 73 32.99 0.17 1.28
C ASP A 73 34.12 -0.82 1.62
N THR A 74 34.70 -1.44 0.60
CA THR A 74 35.93 -2.24 0.69
C THR A 74 37.17 -1.35 0.69
N SER A 75 37.12 -0.23 1.43
CA SER A 75 38.29 0.63 1.67
C SER A 75 38.64 0.80 3.16
N MET A 76 38.20 -0.12 4.03
CA MET A 76 38.83 -0.28 5.35
C MET A 76 40.24 -0.87 5.16
N ASP A 77 41.21 0.02 5.09
CA ASP A 77 42.63 -0.28 5.19
C ASP A 77 42.93 -0.93 6.56
N LEU A 78 43.48 -2.14 6.52
CA LEU A 78 43.90 -2.89 7.71
C LEU A 78 45.10 -2.24 8.44
N SER A 79 45.65 -1.13 7.92
CA SER A 79 46.74 -0.38 8.55
C SER A 79 46.30 0.44 9.78
N ASP A 80 45.00 0.70 9.97
CA ASP A 80 44.47 1.47 11.10
C ASP A 80 44.31 0.66 12.41
N ILE A 81 44.54 -0.65 12.37
CA ILE A 81 44.57 -1.48 13.59
C ILE A 81 45.96 -1.34 14.22
N ASP A 82 46.21 -0.19 14.84
CA ASP A 82 47.33 -0.02 15.76
C ASP A 82 47.02 -0.75 17.08
N LEU A 83 47.16 -2.08 17.06
CA LEU A 83 47.16 -2.90 18.27
C LEU A 83 48.54 -2.80 18.93
N THR A 84 48.84 -1.63 19.49
CA THR A 84 49.92 -1.50 20.49
C THR A 84 49.49 -2.25 21.76
N LEU A 85 49.65 -3.57 21.74
CA LEU A 85 49.68 -4.45 22.91
C LEU A 85 50.90 -4.03 23.75
N LYS A 86 50.69 -3.11 24.70
CA LYS A 86 51.64 -2.92 25.80
C LYS A 86 51.69 -4.22 26.60
N ALA A 87 52.75 -4.98 26.40
CA ALA A 87 53.18 -6.01 27.33
C ALA A 87 53.32 -5.38 28.73
N SER A 88 52.57 -5.91 29.69
CA SER A 88 52.78 -5.72 31.12
C SER A 88 52.51 -7.02 31.85
#